data_AF-A0A7S2QXH4-F1
#
_entry.id   AF-A0A7S2QXH4-F1
#
_cell.length_a   1.000
_cell.length_b   1.000
_cell.length_c   1.000
_cell.angle_alpha   90.00
_cell.angle_beta   90.00
_cell.angle_gamma   90.00
#
_symmetry.space_group_name_H-M   'P 1'
#
loop_
_entity.id
_entity.type
_entity.pdbx_description
1 polymer ?
#
loop_
_entity_poly.entity_id
_entity_poly.type
_entity_poly.pdbx_seq_one_letter_code
_entity_poly.pdbx_strand_id
1 'polypeptide(L)'
;RVVMFAVNALCAQWASLVAAASAAIGLPHGATTFLLGLVLGAPIGCGFHVIDRTVPRPYAPFARSMYALVSGVMLSFASFGRSTIVCAHFGVFSYVMMVLWRRRCGVVVFVASFAYLIQYHYSADTAMTWKRGEVDISGLLMVLVLKVT
;
A
#
# COMPACT_ATOMS: atom_id res chain seq x y z
N ARG A 1 9.08 3.36 -21.15
CA ARG A 1 10.21 2.41 -21.08
C ARG A 1 11.18 2.73 -19.95
N VAL A 2 11.77 3.94 -19.89
CA VAL A 2 12.72 4.33 -18.82
C VAL A 2 12.15 4.20 -17.40
N VAL A 3 10.90 4.63 -17.18
CA VAL A 3 10.23 4.50 -15.86
C VAL A 3 10.07 3.04 -15.43
N MET A 4 9.71 2.14 -16.36
CA MET A 4 9.60 0.71 -16.05
C MET A 4 10.96 0.11 -15.68
N PHE A 5 12.05 0.52 -16.33
CA PHE A 5 13.39 0.09 -15.96
C PHE A 5 13.79 0.56 -14.57
N ALA A 6 13.55 1.84 -14.25
CA ALA A 6 13.84 2.40 -12.93
C ALA A 6 13.03 1.69 -11.83
N VAL A 7 11.73 1.43 -12.06
CA VAL A 7 10.88 0.70 -11.11
C VAL A 7 11.40 -0.72 -10.91
N ASN A 8 11.76 -1.44 -11.97
CA ASN A 8 12.28 -2.80 -11.85
C ASN A 8 13.63 -2.84 -11.11
N ALA A 9 14.51 -1.87 -11.36
CA ALA A 9 15.78 -1.75 -10.64
C ALA A 9 15.55 -1.48 -9.14
N LEU A 10 14.63 -0.58 -8.81
CA LEU A 10 14.23 -0.31 -7.43
C LEU A 10 13.62 -1.55 -6.75
N CYS A 11 12.79 -2.32 -7.47
CA CYS A 11 12.24 -3.59 -6.97
C CYS A 11 13.37 -4.56 -6.61
N ALA A 12 14.36 -4.70 -7.50
CA ALA A 12 15.47 -5.63 -7.30
C ALA A 12 16.34 -5.21 -6.11
N GLN A 13 16.61 -3.91 -5.96
CA GLN A 13 17.37 -3.38 -4.82
C GLN A 13 16.60 -3.52 -3.51
N TRP A 14 15.28 -3.32 -3.52
CA TRP A 14 14.45 -3.56 -2.35
C TRP A 14 14.45 -5.04 -1.95
N ALA A 15 14.30 -5.95 -2.91
CA ALA A 15 14.34 -7.39 -2.67
C ALA A 15 15.68 -7.85 -2.09
N SER A 16 16.80 -7.30 -2.56
CA SER A 16 18.11 -7.66 -2.00
C SER A 16 18.29 -7.17 -0.55
N LEU A 17 17.80 -5.98 -0.22
CA LEU A 17 17.79 -5.46 1.15
C LEU A 17 16.94 -6.32 2.08
N VAL A 18 15.75 -6.71 1.63
CA VAL A 18 14.85 -7.59 2.39
C VAL A 18 15.48 -8.95 2.62
N ALA A 19 16.13 -9.54 1.61
CA ALA A 19 16.83 -10.81 1.74
C ALA A 19 17.98 -10.73 2.76
N ALA A 20 18.77 -9.66 2.72
CA ALA A 20 19.84 -9.43 3.70
C ALA A 20 19.28 -9.26 5.13
N ALA A 21 18.20 -8.50 5.29
CA ALA A 21 17.54 -8.32 6.59
C ALA A 21 16.88 -9.61 7.10
N SER A 22 16.27 -10.40 6.21
CA SER A 22 15.71 -11.72 6.52
C SER A 22 16.78 -12.67 7.02
N ALA A 23 17.94 -12.73 6.35
CA ALA A 23 19.07 -13.53 6.79
C ALA A 23 19.63 -13.08 8.15
N ALA A 24 19.67 -11.77 8.42
CA ALA A 24 20.17 -11.23 9.68
C ALA A 24 19.22 -11.46 10.87
N ILE A 25 17.90 -11.37 10.65
CA ILE A 25 16.88 -11.45 11.71
C ILE A 25 16.33 -12.88 11.87
N GLY A 26 16.52 -13.75 10.88
CA GLY A 26 16.02 -15.13 10.89
C GLY A 26 14.51 -15.26 10.66
N LEU A 27 13.89 -14.23 10.09
CA LEU A 27 12.45 -14.18 9.82
C LEU A 27 12.14 -14.52 8.34
N PRO A 28 10.96 -15.11 8.06
CA PRO A 28 10.50 -15.32 6.68
C PRO A 28 10.46 -14.02 5.87
N HIS A 29 10.70 -14.13 4.57
CA HIS A 29 10.83 -12.97 3.68
C HIS A 29 9.59 -12.05 3.69
N GLY A 30 8.37 -12.62 3.74
CA GLY A 30 7.15 -11.81 3.83
C GLY A 30 7.04 -11.04 5.15
N ALA A 31 7.33 -11.70 6.28
CA ALA A 31 7.36 -11.05 7.59
C ALA A 31 8.39 -9.92 7.65
N THR A 32 9.57 -10.08 7.04
CA THR A 32 10.58 -9.01 7.01
C THR A 32 10.19 -7.85 6.11
N THR A 33 9.56 -8.10 4.94
CA THR A 33 9.02 -7.00 4.11
C THR A 33 8.02 -6.15 4.90
N PHE A 34 7.11 -6.80 5.60
CA PHE A 34 6.09 -6.11 6.40
C PHE A 34 6.70 -5.37 7.59
N LEU A 35 7.66 -5.98 8.30
CA LEU A 35 8.37 -5.35 9.41
C LEU A 35 9.13 -4.11 8.95
N LEU A 36 9.87 -4.20 7.84
CA LEU A 36 10.58 -3.05 7.27
C LEU A 36 9.60 -1.96 6.83
N GLY A 37 8.46 -2.33 6.23
CA GLY A 37 7.35 -1.42 5.98
C GLY A 37 6.89 -0.71 7.26
N LEU A 38 6.63 -1.45 8.34
CA LEU A 38 6.22 -0.88 9.63
C LEU A 38 7.26 0.11 10.18
N VAL A 39 8.55 -0.25 10.11
CA VAL A 39 9.66 0.61 10.54
C VAL A 39 9.75 1.88 9.68
N LEU A 40 9.50 1.79 8.37
CA LEU A 40 9.42 2.94 7.46
C LEU A 40 8.22 3.84 7.73
N GLY A 41 7.16 3.34 8.37
CA GLY A 41 5.99 4.13 8.75
C GLY A 41 6.32 5.26 9.73
N ALA A 42 7.21 5.01 10.71
CA ALA A 42 7.61 6.01 11.70
C ALA A 42 8.31 7.25 11.10
N PRO A 43 9.38 7.12 10.28
CA PRO A 43 10.01 8.28 9.64
C PRO A 43 9.08 8.98 8.65
N ILE A 44 8.16 8.26 8.00
CA ILE A 44 7.12 8.87 7.15
C ILE A 44 6.17 9.74 8.00
N GLY A 45 5.76 9.26 9.17
CA GLY A 45 4.97 10.05 10.13
C GLY A 45 5.68 11.35 10.52
N CYS A 46 6.98 11.27 10.83
CA CYS A 46 7.79 12.45 11.12
C CYS A 46 7.86 13.45 9.95
N GLY A 47 7.79 12.99 8.71
CA GLY A 47 7.82 13.86 7.53
C GLY A 47 6.64 14.83 7.45
N PHE A 48 5.47 14.47 7.99
CA PHE A 48 4.34 15.40 8.10
C PHE A 48 4.66 16.62 8.98
N HIS A 49 5.40 16.41 10.09
CA HIS A 49 5.83 17.52 10.95
C HIS A 49 6.85 18.43 10.28
N VAL A 50 7.71 17.87 9.41
CA VAL A 50 8.65 18.67 8.62
C VAL A 50 7.89 19.56 7.65
N ILE A 51 6.91 19.00 6.92
CA ILE A 51 6.09 19.74 5.95
C ILE A 51 5.35 20.89 6.62
N ASP A 52 4.79 20.67 7.81
CA ASP A 52 4.09 21.70 8.57
C ASP A 52 4.97 22.88 8.97
N ARG A 53 6.28 22.62 9.18
CA ARG A 53 7.25 23.65 9.57
C ARG A 53 7.84 24.36 8.37
N THR A 54 8.02 23.69 7.24
CA THR A 54 8.72 24.24 6.07
C THR A 54 7.80 24.89 5.04
N VAL A 55 6.56 24.43 4.91
CA VAL A 55 5.65 24.87 3.84
C VAL A 55 4.71 25.97 4.34
N PRO A 56 4.61 27.12 3.63
CA PRO A 56 3.65 28.16 3.97
C PRO A 56 2.21 27.65 3.98
N ARG A 57 1.39 28.15 4.92
CA ARG A 57 -0.02 27.73 5.12
C ARG A 57 -0.90 27.65 3.86
N PRO A 58 -0.81 28.54 2.86
CA PRO A 58 -1.63 28.43 1.65
C PRO A 58 -1.36 27.16 0.85
N TYR A 59 -0.12 26.65 0.86
CA TYR A 59 0.30 25.48 0.10
C TYR A 59 0.38 24.20 0.95
N ALA A 60 0.34 24.33 2.29
CA ALA A 60 0.46 23.22 3.22
C ALA A 60 -0.58 22.08 3.01
N PRO A 61 -1.87 22.35 2.74
CA PRO A 61 -2.84 21.27 2.51
C PRO A 61 -2.54 20.43 1.26
N PHE A 62 -2.12 21.09 0.19
CA PHE A 62 -1.74 20.41 -1.05
C PHE A 62 -0.45 19.61 -0.87
N ALA A 63 0.57 20.21 -0.24
CA ALA A 63 1.84 19.53 0.06
C ALA A 63 1.63 18.31 0.95
N ARG A 64 0.79 18.40 2.00
CA ARG A 64 0.41 17.26 2.84
C ARG A 64 -0.30 16.16 2.04
N SER A 65 -1.22 16.51 1.15
CA SER A 65 -1.96 15.55 0.34
C SER A 65 -1.04 14.80 -0.64
N MET A 66 -0.13 15.53 -1.29
CA MET A 66 0.88 14.93 -2.17
C MET A 66 1.86 14.07 -1.41
N TYR A 67 2.33 14.53 -0.26
CA TYR A 67 3.20 13.72 0.59
C TYR A 67 2.51 12.44 1.07
N ALA A 68 1.27 12.53 1.54
CA ALA A 68 0.49 11.37 1.96
C ALA A 68 0.28 10.37 0.82
N LEU A 69 0.01 10.85 -0.40
CA LEU A 69 -0.14 10.01 -1.57
C LEU A 69 1.17 9.29 -1.92
N VAL A 70 2.27 10.05 -2.06
CA VAL A 70 3.57 9.48 -2.44
C VAL A 70 4.11 8.54 -1.38
N SER A 71 4.18 8.99 -0.13
CA SER A 71 4.70 8.18 0.98
C SER A 71 3.81 6.97 1.26
N GLY A 72 2.48 7.10 1.17
CA GLY A 72 1.55 5.98 1.32
C GLY A 72 1.70 4.93 0.22
N VAL A 73 1.87 5.34 -1.05
CA VAL A 73 2.13 4.41 -2.16
C VAL A 73 3.49 3.73 -1.99
N MET A 74 4.54 4.48 -1.63
CA MET A 74 5.87 3.89 -1.39
C MET A 74 5.86 2.91 -0.22
N LEU A 75 5.15 3.23 0.86
CA LEU A 75 5.03 2.35 2.03
C LEU A 75 4.25 1.08 1.72
N SER A 76 3.16 1.20 0.96
CA SER A 76 2.37 0.06 0.49
C SER A 76 3.22 -0.83 -0.43
N PHE A 77 3.98 -0.22 -1.34
CA PHE A 77 4.89 -0.91 -2.22
C PHE A 77 6.03 -1.62 -1.47
N ALA A 78 6.58 -0.98 -0.43
CA ALA A 78 7.61 -1.59 0.42
C ALA A 78 7.07 -2.81 1.18
N SER A 79 5.81 -2.76 1.61
CA SER A 79 5.18 -3.78 2.47
C SER A 79 4.58 -4.95 1.67
N PHE A 80 4.01 -4.70 0.49
CA PHE A 80 3.24 -5.68 -0.30
C PHE A 80 3.75 -5.83 -1.75
N GLY A 81 4.79 -5.11 -2.14
CA GLY A 81 5.39 -5.17 -3.47
C GLY A 81 4.45 -4.71 -4.59
N ARG A 82 4.59 -5.35 -5.76
CA ARG A 82 3.84 -5.01 -6.99
C ARG A 82 2.33 -5.20 -6.84
N SER A 83 1.89 -6.04 -5.90
CA SER A 83 0.48 -6.30 -5.63
C SER A 83 -0.28 -5.03 -5.20
N THR A 84 0.42 -4.01 -4.70
CA THR A 84 -0.10 -2.67 -4.42
C THR A 84 -0.87 -2.05 -5.61
N ILE A 85 -0.55 -2.43 -6.84
CA ILE A 85 -1.23 -1.92 -8.04
C ILE A 85 -2.74 -2.19 -8.02
N VAL A 86 -3.19 -3.30 -7.41
CA VAL A 86 -4.62 -3.63 -7.30
C VAL A 86 -5.36 -2.53 -6.51
N CYS A 87 -4.76 -2.01 -5.45
CA CYS A 87 -5.36 -0.91 -4.71
C CYS A 87 -5.33 0.42 -5.46
N ALA A 88 -4.35 0.64 -6.34
CA ALA A 88 -4.39 1.79 -7.24
C ALA A 88 -5.62 1.72 -8.18
N HIS A 89 -5.95 0.52 -8.69
CA HIS A 89 -7.16 0.32 -9.51
C HIS A 89 -8.44 0.63 -8.72
N PHE A 90 -8.57 0.14 -7.48
CA PHE A 90 -9.73 0.47 -6.64
C PHE A 90 -9.80 1.95 -6.25
N GLY A 91 -8.65 2.60 -6.06
CA GLY A 91 -8.59 4.06 -5.86
C GLY A 91 -9.13 4.82 -7.06
N VAL A 92 -8.69 4.48 -8.28
CA VAL A 92 -9.21 5.07 -9.52
C VAL A 92 -10.70 4.79 -9.67
N PHE A 93 -11.13 3.55 -9.45
CA PHE A 93 -12.54 3.16 -9.51
C PHE A 93 -13.39 3.99 -8.54
N SER A 94 -12.91 4.23 -7.32
CA SER A 94 -13.59 5.07 -6.34
C SER A 94 -13.76 6.51 -6.83
N TYR A 95 -12.71 7.12 -7.38
CA TYR A 95 -12.81 8.47 -7.96
C TYR A 95 -13.78 8.54 -9.14
N VAL A 96 -13.77 7.53 -10.03
CA VAL A 96 -14.72 7.45 -11.14
C VAL A 96 -16.16 7.35 -10.63
N MET A 97 -16.40 6.51 -9.60
CA MET A 97 -17.71 6.39 -8.97
C MET A 97 -18.14 7.67 -8.24
N MET A 98 -17.22 8.45 -7.68
CA MET A 98 -17.53 9.76 -7.11
C MET A 98 -18.03 10.75 -8.16
N VAL A 99 -17.47 10.71 -9.38
CA VAL A 99 -17.90 11.54 -10.50
C VAL A 99 -19.27 11.11 -11.03
N LEU A 100 -19.51 9.80 -11.15
CA LEU A 100 -20.76 9.27 -11.72
C LEU A 100 -21.94 9.27 -10.73
N TRP A 101 -21.74 8.78 -9.49
CA TRP A 101 -22.79 8.55 -8.51
C TRP A 101 -22.38 8.91 -7.09
N ARG A 102 -22.13 10.21 -6.87
CA ARG A 102 -21.65 10.78 -5.59
C ARG A 102 -22.41 10.31 -4.34
N ARG A 103 -23.74 10.13 -4.41
CA ARG A 103 -24.56 9.73 -3.24
C ARG A 103 -24.46 8.24 -2.87
N ARG A 104 -24.08 7.36 -3.79
CA ARG A 104 -24.00 5.89 -3.57
C ARG A 104 -22.61 5.31 -3.77
N CYS A 105 -21.62 6.15 -4.10
CA CYS A 105 -20.24 5.77 -4.38
C CYS A 105 -19.66 4.85 -3.28
N GLY A 106 -19.82 5.21 -2.01
CA GLY A 106 -19.28 4.40 -0.90
C GLY A 106 -19.77 2.96 -0.90
N VAL A 107 -21.08 2.75 -1.06
CA VAL A 107 -21.68 1.40 -1.09
C VAL A 107 -21.19 0.60 -2.30
N VAL A 108 -21.13 1.22 -3.48
CA VAL A 108 -20.68 0.54 -4.70
C VAL A 108 -19.22 0.10 -4.60
N VAL A 109 -18.35 0.99 -4.13
CA VAL A 109 -16.91 0.70 -3.98
C VAL A 109 -16.68 -0.32 -2.86
N PHE A 110 -17.42 -0.22 -1.76
CA PHE A 110 -17.40 -1.21 -0.67
C PHE A 110 -17.79 -2.60 -1.18
N VAL A 111 -18.94 -2.74 -1.84
CA VAL A 111 -19.39 -4.05 -2.36
C VAL A 111 -18.40 -4.62 -3.37
N ALA A 112 -17.88 -3.79 -4.29
CA ALA A 112 -16.91 -4.23 -5.29
C ALA A 112 -15.58 -4.71 -4.65
N SER A 113 -15.03 -3.93 -3.71
CA SER A 113 -13.79 -4.27 -3.01
C SER A 113 -13.96 -5.47 -2.08
N PHE A 114 -15.09 -5.59 -1.39
CA PHE A 114 -15.40 -6.72 -0.52
C PHE A 114 -15.60 -8.02 -1.32
N ALA A 115 -16.34 -7.96 -2.43
CA ALA A 115 -16.50 -9.11 -3.32
C ALA A 115 -15.15 -9.59 -3.88
N TYR A 116 -14.27 -8.65 -4.25
CA TYR A 116 -12.93 -8.96 -4.70
C TYR A 116 -12.07 -9.59 -3.59
N LEU A 117 -12.13 -9.06 -2.37
CA LEU A 117 -11.43 -9.63 -1.21
C LEU A 117 -11.85 -11.08 -0.95
N ILE A 118 -13.15 -11.39 -0.99
CA ILE A 118 -13.64 -12.77 -0.83
C ILE A 118 -13.12 -13.68 -1.95
N GLN A 119 -13.22 -13.23 -3.21
CA GLN A 119 -12.73 -14.00 -4.35
C GLN A 119 -11.22 -14.26 -4.24
N TYR A 120 -10.45 -13.28 -3.78
CA TYR A 120 -9.02 -13.41 -3.57
C TYR A 120 -8.71 -14.41 -2.44
N HIS A 121 -9.41 -14.32 -1.31
CA HIS A 121 -9.26 -15.29 -0.21
C HIS A 121 -9.52 -16.73 -0.65
N TYR A 122 -10.56 -16.93 -1.47
CA TYR A 122 -10.88 -18.25 -2.01
C TYR A 122 -9.83 -18.76 -3.00
N SER A 123 -9.31 -17.88 -3.86
CA SER A 123 -8.42 -18.30 -4.96
C SER A 123 -6.94 -18.38 -4.56
N ALA A 124 -6.51 -17.66 -3.51
CA ALA A 124 -5.09 -17.47 -3.18
C ALA A 124 -4.62 -18.26 -1.94
N ASP A 125 -5.47 -19.11 -1.34
CA ASP A 125 -5.14 -19.93 -0.15
C ASP A 125 -4.39 -19.12 0.94
N THR A 126 -4.90 -17.93 1.24
CA THR A 126 -4.21 -16.94 2.09
C THR A 126 -3.92 -17.46 3.49
N ALA A 127 -4.72 -18.42 3.96
CA ALA A 127 -4.52 -19.09 5.24
C ALA A 127 -3.25 -19.94 5.27
N MET A 128 -2.87 -20.55 4.14
CA MET A 128 -1.67 -21.38 4.04
C MET A 128 -0.42 -20.54 3.81
N THR A 129 -0.51 -19.43 3.06
CA THR A 129 0.59 -18.48 2.91
C THR A 129 0.92 -17.77 4.23
N TRP A 130 -0.10 -17.37 5.00
CA TRP A 130 0.10 -16.80 6.33
C TRP A 130 0.83 -17.77 7.29
N LYS A 131 0.44 -19.05 7.28
CA LYS A 131 1.13 -20.08 8.09
C LYS A 131 2.60 -20.28 7.71
N ARG A 132 2.99 -19.94 6.47
CA ARG A 132 4.38 -19.97 5.99
C ARG A 132 5.15 -18.68 6.35
N GLY A 133 4.49 -17.72 7.00
CA GLY A 133 5.07 -16.42 7.35
C GLY A 133 5.18 -15.47 6.15
N GLU A 134 4.48 -15.76 5.05
CA GLU A 134 4.34 -14.81 3.95
C GLU A 134 3.16 -13.87 4.22
N VAL A 135 3.40 -12.58 4.01
CA VAL A 135 2.37 -11.54 4.11
C VAL A 135 1.84 -11.29 2.71
N ASP A 136 0.56 -11.58 2.50
CA ASP A 136 -0.09 -11.46 1.21
C ASP A 136 -0.89 -10.14 1.10
N ILE A 137 -1.38 -9.85 -0.11
CA ILE A 137 -2.15 -8.62 -0.38
C ILE A 137 -3.53 -8.60 0.33
N SER A 138 -4.00 -9.73 0.87
CA SER A 138 -5.29 -9.81 1.56
C SER A 138 -5.40 -8.81 2.72
N GLY A 139 -4.32 -8.63 3.49
CA GLY A 139 -4.27 -7.67 4.59
C GLY A 139 -4.43 -6.21 4.10
N LEU A 140 -3.84 -5.87 2.96
CA LEU A 140 -3.98 -4.54 2.37
C LEU A 140 -5.42 -4.32 1.84
N LEU A 141 -6.01 -5.33 1.20
CA LEU A 141 -7.40 -5.29 0.73
C LEU A 141 -8.40 -5.19 1.89
N MET A 142 -8.14 -5.85 3.02
CA MET A 142 -8.95 -5.73 4.23
C MET A 142 -8.97 -4.28 4.74
N VAL A 143 -7.81 -3.63 4.81
CA VAL A 143 -7.74 -2.20 5.20
C VAL A 143 -8.47 -1.31 4.20
N LEU A 144 -8.35 -1.59 2.89
CA LEU A 144 -9.08 -0.85 1.87
C LEU A 144 -10.60 -0.93 2.10
N VAL A 145 -11.14 -2.14 2.28
CA VAL A 145 -12.57 -2.37 2.49
C VAL A 145 -13.08 -1.62 3.72
N LEU A 146 -12.34 -1.67 4.83
CA LEU A 146 -12.72 -1.02 6.09
C LEU A 146 -12.59 0.50 6.07
N LYS A 147 -11.71 1.05 5.23
CA LYS A 147 -11.42 2.50 5.18
C LYS A 147 -12.20 3.25 4.09
N VAL A 148 -12.76 2.53 3.12
CA VAL A 148 -13.61 3.09 2.05
C VAL A 148 -14.99 3.53 2.58
N THR A 149 -15.45 2.97 3.70
CA THR A 149 -16.68 3.36 4.41
C THR A 149 -16.42 4.44 5.44
#